data_AF-A0A2N5H961-F1
#
_entry.id   AF-A0A2N5H961-F1
#
_cell.length_a   1.000
_cell.length_b   1.000
_cell.length_c   1.000
_cell.angle_alpha   90.00
_cell.angle_beta   90.00
_cell.angle_gamma   90.00
#
_symmetry.space_group_name_H-M   'P 1'
#
loop_
_entity.id
_entity.type
_entity.pdbx_description
1 polymer ?
#
loop_
_entity_poly.entity_id
_entity_poly.type
_entity_poly.pdbx_seq_one_letter_code
_entity_poly.pdbx_strand_id
1 'polypeptide(L)' 'MQTRTRYHVTITGNGQEEQAVVIAYSPEEMKNLVRKLYNHLIIDDKGLPSGEISYEAKGLL' A
#
# COMPACT_ATOMS: atom_id res chain seq x y z
N MET A 1 -12.13 -6.93 -19.83
CA MET A 1 -12.51 -6.83 -18.41
C MET A 1 -11.23 -6.72 -17.61
N GLN A 2 -11.06 -5.66 -16.80
CA GLN A 2 -9.94 -5.63 -15.85
C GLN A 2 -10.29 -6.54 -14.69
N THR A 3 -9.45 -7.55 -14.46
CA THR A 3 -9.59 -8.48 -13.34
C THR A 3 -8.94 -7.84 -12.12
N ARG A 4 -9.61 -7.88 -10.96
CA ARG A 4 -8.98 -7.41 -9.72
C ARG A 4 -7.82 -8.34 -9.36
N THR A 5 -6.79 -7.80 -8.75
CA THR A 5 -5.61 -8.52 -8.28
C THR A 5 -5.52 -8.37 -6.76
N ARG A 6 -5.10 -9.44 -6.06
CA ARG A 6 -4.83 -9.39 -4.63
C ARG A 6 -3.37 -9.00 -4.41
N TYR A 7 -3.16 -7.87 -3.77
CA TYR A 7 -1.83 -7.38 -3.40
C TYR A 7 -1.59 -7.63 -1.92
N HIS A 8 -0.50 -8.32 -1.62
CA HIS A 8 0.05 -8.35 -0.27
C HIS A 8 1.02 -7.18 -0.16
N VAL A 9 0.71 -6.24 0.73
CA VAL A 9 1.41 -4.97 0.85
C VAL A 9 2.08 -4.91 2.22
N THR A 10 3.36 -4.55 2.23
CA THR A 10 4.10 -4.17 3.43
C THR A 10 4.33 -2.66 3.39
N ILE A 11 3.94 -1.97 4.45
CA ILE A 11 4.15 -0.54 4.65
C ILE A 11 5.12 -0.37 5.80
N THR A 12 6.26 0.26 5.55
CA THR A 12 7.27 0.51 6.59
C THR A 12 7.51 2.01 6.68
N GLY A 13 7.34 2.60 7.86
CA GLY A 13 7.50 4.04 8.06
C GLY A 13 7.27 4.46 9.49
N ASN A 14 7.82 5.62 9.88
CA ASN A 14 7.73 6.14 11.26
C ASN A 14 8.13 5.12 12.36
N GLY A 15 9.10 4.25 12.06
CA GLY A 15 9.59 3.21 12.97
C GLY A 15 8.62 2.02 13.15
N GLN A 16 7.58 1.93 12.33
CA GLN A 16 6.57 0.89 12.36
C GLN A 16 6.55 0.12 11.03
N GLU A 17 6.12 -1.12 11.08
CA GLU A 17 5.83 -1.95 9.90
C GLU A 17 4.41 -2.49 10.03
N GLU A 18 3.63 -2.34 8.95
CA GLU A 18 2.29 -2.89 8.83
C GLU A 18 2.15 -3.72 7.55
N GLN A 19 1.32 -4.76 7.63
CA GLN A 19 1.02 -5.64 6.50
C GLN A 19 -0.47 -5.60 6.20
N ALA A 20 -0.83 -5.47 4.93
CA ALA A 20 -2.20 -5.36 4.47
C ALA A 20 -2.44 -6.20 3.21
N VAL A 21 -3.69 -6.63 3.03
CA VAL A 21 -4.15 -7.23 1.77
C VAL A 21 -5.08 -6.25 1.08
N VAL A 22 -4.69 -5.80 -0.13
CA VAL A 22 -5.46 -4.84 -0.92
C VAL A 22 -5.91 -5.50 -2.21
N ILE A 23 -7.20 -5.41 -2.53
CA ILE A 23 -7.75 -5.88 -3.81
C ILE A 23 -7.98 -4.65 -4.70
N ALA A 24 -7.28 -4.57 -5.82
CA ALA A 24 -7.37 -3.45 -6.75
C ALA A 24 -7.24 -3.92 -8.21
N TYR A 25 -7.66 -3.09 -9.17
CA TYR A 25 -7.54 -3.37 -10.60
C TYR A 25 -6.13 -3.11 -11.14
N SER A 26 -5.34 -2.28 -10.46
CA SER A 26 -3.95 -1.99 -10.86
C SER A 26 -3.05 -1.68 -9.66
N PRO A 27 -1.71 -1.75 -9.84
CA PRO A 27 -0.77 -1.35 -8.80
C PRO A 27 -0.90 0.14 -8.41
N GLU A 28 -1.26 1.01 -9.34
CA GLU A 28 -1.47 2.44 -9.06
C GLU A 28 -2.69 2.67 -8.18
N GLU A 29 -3.80 2.01 -8.48
CA GLU A 29 -5.01 2.07 -7.65
C GLU A 29 -4.72 1.54 -6.24
N MET A 30 -4.02 0.40 -6.15
CA MET A 30 -3.57 -0.17 -4.87
C MET A 30 -2.73 0.85 -4.09
N LYS A 31 -1.70 1.46 -4.71
CA LYS A 31 -0.86 2.46 -4.04
C LYS A 31 -1.66 3.67 -3.56
N ASN A 32 -2.63 4.12 -4.34
CA ASN A 32 -3.50 5.23 -3.95
C ASN A 32 -4.38 4.87 -2.74
N LEU A 33 -4.91 3.65 -2.68
CA LEU A 33 -5.66 3.16 -1.52
C LEU A 33 -4.76 3.08 -0.28
N VAL A 34 -3.58 2.48 -0.42
CA VAL A 34 -2.61 2.35 0.67
C VAL A 34 -2.20 3.71 1.21
N ARG A 35 -1.89 4.68 0.34
CA ARG A 35 -1.57 6.05 0.76
C ARG A 35 -2.69 6.73 1.53
N LYS A 36 -3.96 6.52 1.16
CA LYS A 36 -5.10 7.09 1.88
C LYS A 36 -5.30 6.46 3.26
N LEU A 37 -5.15 5.14 3.35
CA LEU A 37 -5.41 4.39 4.60
C LEU A 37 -4.24 4.47 5.59
N TYR A 38 -3.01 4.43 5.08
CA TYR A 38 -1.77 4.37 5.86
C TYR A 38 -0.96 5.66 5.79
N ASN A 39 -1.62 6.80 5.55
CA ASN A 39 -0.95 8.10 5.42
C ASN A 39 -0.05 8.41 6.64
N HIS A 40 -0.49 8.02 7.83
CA HIS A 40 0.22 8.22 9.10
C HIS A 40 1.53 7.43 9.22
N LEU A 41 1.75 6.40 8.39
CA LEU A 41 3.02 5.67 8.28
C LEU A 41 3.90 6.22 7.15
N ILE A 42 3.26 6.68 6.07
CA ILE A 42 3.93 7.06 4.83
C ILE A 42 4.42 8.51 4.88
N ILE A 43 3.72 9.37 5.61
CA ILE A 43 3.99 10.79 5.74
C ILE A 43 4.44 11.08 7.18
N ASP A 44 5.52 11.85 7.31
CA ASP A 44 6.03 12.32 8.61
C ASP A 44 5.24 13.54 9.13
N ASP A 45 5.56 13.97 10.35
CA ASP A 45 4.93 15.15 10.98
C ASP A 45 5.16 16.47 10.22
N LYS A 46 6.09 16.48 9.25
CA LYS A 46 6.39 17.64 8.39
C LYS A 46 5.66 17.58 7.05
N GLY A 47 4.86 16.54 6.81
CA GLY A 47 4.14 16.34 5.56
C GLY A 47 5.01 15.75 4.44
N LEU A 48 6.20 15.23 4.77
CA LEU A 48 7.12 14.65 3.79
C LEU A 48 6.95 13.13 3.70
N PRO A 49 7.12 12.53 2.52
CA PRO A 49 7.12 11.09 2.37
C PRO A 49 8.34 10.48 3.07
N SER A 50 8.11 9.70 4.11
CA SER A 50 9.13 9.01 4.92
C SER A 50 8.98 7.48 4.90
N GLY A 51 7.79 6.97 4.55
CA GLY A 51 7.53 5.53 4.50
C GLY A 51 7.67 4.91 3.11
N GLU A 52 7.94 3.61 3.10
CA GLU A 52 8.05 2.78 1.91
C GLU A 52 6.85 1.84 1.79
N ILE A 53 6.42 1.59 0.55
CA ILE A 53 5.36 0.63 0.22
C ILE A 53 5.95 -0.44 -0.70
N SER A 54 6.07 -1.65 -0.19
CA SER A 54 6.46 -2.84 -0.93
C SER A 54 5.25 -3.74 -1.14
N TYR A 55 5.14 -4.42 -2.30
CA TYR A 55 3.98 -5.27 -2.56
C TYR A 55 4.30 -6.46 -3.48
N GLU A 56 3.56 -7.54 -3.26
CA GLU A 56 3.54 -8.72 -4.11
C GLU A 56 2.12 -8.93 -4.67
N ALA A 57 2.01 -9.13 -5.98
CA ALA A 57 0.76 -9.46 -6.63
C ALA A 57 0.55 -10.98 -6.63
N LYS A 58 -0.44 -11.46 -5.89
CA LYS A 58 -0.99 -12.80 -6.07
C LYS A 58 -2.30 -12.63 -6.84
N GLY A 59 -2.44 -13.28 -7.99
CA GLY A 59 -3.70 -13.23 -8.75
C GLY A 59 -4.92 -13.55 -7.87
N LEU A 60 -6.13 -13.26 -8.36
CA LEU A 60 -7.33 -13.82 -7.71
C LEU A 60 -7.23 -15.35 -7.82
N LEU A 61 -7.06 -16.01 -6.67
CA LEU A 61 -7.25 -17.46 -6.53
C LEU A 61 -8.62 -17.86 -7.07
#